data_AF-A0A1Q5S3P8-F1
#
_entry.id   AF-A0A1Q5S3P8-F1
#
_cell.length_a   1.000
_cell.length_b   1.000
_cell.length_c   1.000
_cell.angle_alpha   90.00
_cell.angle_beta   90.00
_cell.angle_gamma   90.00
#
_symmetry.space_group_name_H-M   'P 1'
#
loop_
_entity.id
_entity.type
_entity.pdbx_description
1 polymer ?
#
loop_
_entity_poly.entity_id
_entity_poly.type
_entity_poly.pdbx_seq_one_letter_code
_entity_poly.pdbx_strand_id
1 'polypeptide(L)'
;MISLEEGQQVLHWRDGAWHPIAWQNWMNFRELNGPFAPPPCVKAGEHHFVVCIVEDGRFYNILPHRYLIDPDGRIADDRYFGVLSDGEIARYEALNRRHYEYPQAHPLSREEEGEFESIRDRLWRSWLPPVEAVRDLTRAAVALPDENDAAWDVLEACGISRGVSAVRP
;
A
#
# COMPACT_ATOMS: atom_id res chain seq x y z
N MET A 1 2.41 20.69 4.65
CA MET A 1 3.43 19.61 4.62
C MET A 1 3.24 18.83 5.90
N ILE A 2 3.08 17.51 5.81
CA ILE A 2 2.92 16.64 6.98
C ILE A 2 4.25 16.56 7.75
N SER A 3 4.18 16.44 9.08
CA SER A 3 5.34 16.11 9.91
C SER A 3 5.40 14.60 10.05
N LEU A 4 6.50 13.97 9.63
CA LEU A 4 6.71 12.54 9.85
C LEU A 4 7.17 12.31 11.30
N GLU A 5 6.53 11.36 11.98
CA GLU A 5 6.95 10.90 13.29
C GLU A 5 7.77 9.61 13.17
N GLU A 6 8.73 9.41 14.08
CA GLU A 6 9.51 8.17 14.17
C GLU A 6 8.60 6.96 14.42
N GLY A 7 8.93 5.83 13.79
CA GLY A 7 8.19 4.59 13.88
C GLY A 7 7.05 4.48 12.87
N GLN A 8 6.00 3.74 13.26
CA GLN A 8 4.91 3.37 12.37
C GLN A 8 3.79 4.41 12.38
N GLN A 9 3.40 4.89 11.19
CA GLN A 9 2.33 5.87 11.03
C GLN A 9 1.40 5.51 9.86
N VAL A 10 0.13 5.89 9.97
CA VAL A 10 -0.88 5.69 8.92
C VAL A 10 -1.28 7.04 8.38
N LEU A 11 -1.19 7.20 7.07
CA LEU A 11 -1.51 8.44 6.39
C LEU A 11 -2.66 8.22 5.41
N HIS A 12 -3.55 9.20 5.31
CA HIS A 12 -4.67 9.24 4.38
C HIS A 12 -4.50 10.39 3.40
N TRP A 13 -4.51 10.07 2.10
CA TRP A 13 -4.45 11.07 1.04
C TRP A 13 -5.83 11.65 0.79
N ARG A 14 -5.98 12.95 1.04
CA ARG A 14 -7.21 13.70 0.76
C ARG A 14 -6.90 15.18 0.58
N ASP A 15 -7.73 15.87 -0.20
CA ASP A 15 -7.62 17.32 -0.41
C ASP A 15 -6.22 17.78 -0.86
N GLY A 16 -5.48 16.90 -1.56
CA GLY A 16 -4.13 17.17 -2.05
C GLY A 16 -3.01 17.11 -1.00
N ALA A 17 -3.26 16.49 0.16
CA ALA A 17 -2.27 16.34 1.23
C ALA A 17 -2.43 15.01 2.01
N TRP A 18 -1.34 14.60 2.68
CA TRP A 18 -1.39 13.51 3.65
C TRP A 18 -1.87 13.99 5.01
N HIS A 19 -2.80 13.21 5.60
CA HIS A 19 -3.31 13.43 6.94
C HIS A 19 -3.07 12.20 7.81
N PRO A 20 -2.51 12.36 9.01
CA PRO A 20 -2.28 11.23 9.90
C PRO A 20 -3.59 10.65 10.43
N ILE A 21 -3.62 9.33 10.58
CA ILE A 21 -4.68 8.57 11.24
C ILE A 21 -4.05 7.81 12.42
N ALA A 22 -4.69 7.91 13.59
CA ALA A 22 -4.25 7.14 14.76
C ALA A 22 -4.33 5.63 14.45
N TRP A 23 -3.31 4.87 14.85
CA TRP A 23 -3.22 3.43 14.58
C TRP A 23 -4.47 2.67 15.03
N GLN A 24 -5.02 2.99 16.20
CA GLN A 24 -6.25 2.35 16.68
C GLN A 24 -7.46 2.62 15.77
N ASN A 25 -7.58 3.83 15.22
CA ASN A 25 -8.66 4.16 14.28
C ASN A 25 -8.49 3.38 12.97
N TRP A 26 -7.25 3.21 12.49
CA TRP A 26 -6.95 2.37 11.33
C TRP A 26 -7.34 0.90 11.55
N MET A 27 -7.02 0.36 12.73
CA MET A 27 -7.36 -1.03 13.08
C MET A 27 -8.88 -1.25 13.22
N ASN A 28 -9.60 -0.29 13.82
CA ASN A 28 -11.07 -0.34 13.93
C ASN A 28 -11.74 -0.22 12.55
N PHE A 29 -11.22 0.67 11.70
CA PHE A 29 -11.72 0.87 10.34
C PHE A 29 -11.64 -0.40 9.49
N ARG A 30 -10.57 -1.18 9.66
CA ARG A 30 -10.36 -2.45 8.97
C ARG A 30 -11.01 -3.66 9.67
N GLU A 31 -11.78 -3.41 10.73
CA GLU A 31 -12.43 -4.46 11.55
C GLU A 31 -11.44 -5.52 12.09
N LEU A 32 -10.18 -5.13 12.31
CA LEU A 32 -9.13 -6.03 12.77
C LEU A 32 -8.98 -6.07 14.29
N ASN A 33 -9.41 -5.02 15.01
CA ASN A 33 -9.26 -4.96 16.46
C ASN A 33 -10.27 -4.01 17.14
N GLY A 34 -11.52 -4.45 17.27
CA GLY A 34 -12.58 -3.69 17.94
C GLY A 34 -13.82 -3.50 17.08
N PRO A 35 -14.83 -2.74 17.56
CA PRO A 35 -16.00 -2.42 16.77
C PRO A 35 -15.62 -1.53 15.58
N PHE A 36 -16.27 -1.76 14.45
CA PHE A 36 -16.15 -0.92 13.27
C PHE A 36 -16.41 0.55 13.60
N ALA A 37 -15.48 1.41 13.23
CA ALA A 37 -15.60 2.85 13.34
C ALA A 37 -14.83 3.51 12.20
N PRO A 38 -15.50 4.16 11.22
CA PRO A 38 -14.81 4.83 10.13
C PRO A 38 -14.11 6.10 10.66
N PRO A 39 -12.92 6.44 10.16
CA PRO A 39 -12.30 7.71 10.48
C PRO A 39 -13.22 8.86 10.02
N PRO A 40 -13.39 9.95 10.80
CA PRO A 40 -14.35 11.02 10.48
C PRO A 40 -14.18 11.68 9.10
N CYS A 41 -13.00 11.52 8.49
CA CYS A 41 -12.65 12.08 7.20
C CYS A 41 -12.89 11.16 5.99
N VAL A 42 -13.23 9.89 6.25
CA VAL A 42 -13.49 8.90 5.20
C VAL A 42 -14.96 9.01 4.79
N LYS A 43 -15.20 9.08 3.47
CA LYS A 43 -16.53 9.18 2.88
C LYS A 43 -16.71 8.06 1.86
N ALA A 44 -17.91 7.92 1.32
CA ALA A 44 -18.13 7.02 0.19
C ALA A 44 -17.24 7.44 -0.99
N GLY A 45 -16.67 6.44 -1.67
CA GLY A 45 -15.77 6.63 -2.80
C GLY A 45 -14.37 6.04 -2.58
N GLU A 46 -13.49 6.32 -3.53
CA GLU A 46 -12.13 5.78 -3.51
C GLU A 46 -11.21 6.58 -2.58
N HIS A 47 -10.42 5.85 -1.79
CA HIS A 47 -9.46 6.43 -0.87
C HIS A 47 -8.11 5.72 -0.95
N HIS A 48 -7.04 6.50 -0.80
CA HIS A 48 -5.66 6.02 -0.72
C HIS A 48 -5.11 6.28 0.68
N PHE A 49 -4.49 5.25 1.23
CA PHE A 49 -3.78 5.28 2.51
C PHE A 49 -2.38 4.71 2.31
N VAL A 50 -1.46 5.08 3.19
CA VAL A 50 -0.18 4.40 3.33
C VAL A 50 0.07 4.09 4.80
N VAL A 51 0.66 2.93 5.07
CA VAL A 51 1.35 2.67 6.34
C VAL A 51 2.83 2.89 6.08
N CYS A 52 3.42 3.85 6.77
CA CYS A 52 4.84 4.16 6.67
C CYS A 52 5.57 3.69 7.92
N ILE A 53 6.78 3.17 7.73
CA ILE A 53 7.76 2.98 8.81
C ILE A 53 8.85 4.02 8.57
N VAL A 54 9.02 4.92 9.54
CA VAL A 54 10.00 6.01 9.48
C VAL A 54 11.06 5.79 10.54
N GLU A 55 12.32 5.94 10.13
CA GLU A 55 13.49 5.85 11.00
C GLU A 55 14.45 6.99 10.65
N ASP A 56 14.90 7.76 11.65
CA ASP A 56 15.79 8.90 11.47
C ASP A 56 15.28 9.91 10.40
N GLY A 57 13.97 10.13 10.36
CA GLY A 57 13.31 11.01 9.40
C GLY A 57 13.32 10.53 7.93
N ARG A 58 13.69 9.28 7.66
CA ARG A 58 13.60 8.63 6.33
C ARG A 58 12.56 7.51 6.31
N PHE A 59 12.02 7.16 5.14
CA PHE A 59 11.11 6.01 5.02
C PHE A 59 11.88 4.71 4.89
N TYR A 60 11.79 3.84 5.88
CA TYR A 60 12.25 2.46 5.76
C TYR A 60 11.31 1.61 4.89
N ASN A 61 9.99 1.81 5.05
CA ASN A 61 8.98 1.09 4.29
C ASN A 61 7.74 1.95 4.04
N ILE A 62 7.08 1.71 2.91
CA ILE A 62 5.80 2.31 2.52
C ILE A 62 4.89 1.17 2.06
N LEU A 63 3.77 0.99 2.74
CA LEU A 63 2.79 -0.04 2.41
C LEU A 63 1.53 0.65 1.87
N PRO A 64 1.28 0.61 0.55
CA PRO A 64 0.15 1.29 -0.05
C PRO A 64 -1.15 0.51 0.18
N HIS A 65 -2.22 1.25 0.45
CA HIS A 65 -3.57 0.73 0.59
C HIS A 65 -4.51 1.59 -0.23
N ARG A 66 -5.28 0.95 -1.10
CA ARG A 66 -6.42 1.57 -1.79
C ARG A 66 -7.67 0.87 -1.30
N TYR A 67 -8.75 1.62 -1.08
CA TYR A 67 -10.04 1.07 -0.71
C TYR A 67 -11.17 1.84 -1.40
N LEU A 68 -12.15 1.12 -1.93
CA LEU A 68 -13.45 1.65 -2.25
C LEU A 68 -14.31 1.63 -0.98
N ILE A 69 -14.89 2.77 -0.62
CA ILE A 69 -15.70 2.92 0.58
C ILE A 69 -17.17 3.08 0.20
N ASP A 70 -18.04 2.33 0.85
CA ASP A 70 -19.48 2.37 0.63
C ASP A 70 -20.15 3.55 1.36
N PRO A 71 -21.47 3.80 1.14
CA PRO A 71 -22.21 4.85 1.85
C PRO A 71 -22.24 4.71 3.38
N ASP A 72 -22.04 3.50 3.91
CA ASP A 72 -22.01 3.22 5.35
C ASP A 72 -20.60 3.44 5.94
N GLY A 73 -19.63 3.83 5.11
CA GLY A 73 -18.25 4.10 5.49
C GLY A 73 -17.38 2.85 5.58
N ARG A 74 -17.90 1.68 5.19
CA ARG A 74 -17.20 0.40 5.22
C ARG A 74 -16.38 0.19 3.96
N ILE A 75 -15.31 -0.61 4.08
CA ILE A 75 -14.53 -1.06 2.93
C ILE A 75 -15.41 -2.01 2.13
N ALA A 76 -15.73 -1.62 0.89
CA ALA A 76 -16.50 -2.44 -0.03
C ALA A 76 -15.64 -3.61 -0.54
N ASP A 77 -16.29 -4.74 -0.81
CA ASP A 77 -15.70 -5.80 -1.63
C ASP A 77 -15.79 -5.39 -3.10
N ASP A 78 -14.72 -4.79 -3.61
CA ASP A 78 -14.61 -4.37 -5.02
C ASP A 78 -13.92 -5.40 -5.91
N ARG A 79 -13.70 -6.63 -5.41
CA ARG A 79 -13.06 -7.73 -6.12
C ARG A 79 -11.82 -7.29 -6.90
N TYR A 80 -10.90 -6.64 -6.19
CA TYR A 80 -9.62 -6.17 -6.73
C TYR A 80 -9.74 -4.99 -7.71
N PHE A 81 -10.60 -4.02 -7.41
CA PHE A 81 -10.71 -2.76 -8.18
C PHE A 81 -10.98 -2.95 -9.68
N GLY A 82 -11.61 -4.08 -10.07
CA GLY A 82 -11.83 -4.43 -11.48
C GLY A 82 -10.55 -4.69 -12.29
N VAL A 83 -9.40 -4.88 -11.62
CA VAL A 83 -8.10 -5.18 -12.26
C VAL A 83 -8.07 -6.58 -12.85
N LEU A 84 -8.83 -7.49 -12.26
CA LEU A 84 -8.92 -8.90 -12.63
C LEU A 84 -10.34 -9.24 -13.10
N SER A 85 -10.43 -10.07 -14.12
CA SER A 85 -11.67 -10.75 -14.49
C SER A 85 -12.05 -11.81 -13.45
N ASP A 86 -13.32 -12.24 -13.41
CA ASP A 86 -13.78 -13.31 -12.50
C ASP A 86 -12.95 -14.61 -12.65
N GLY A 87 -12.50 -14.93 -13.86
CA GLY A 87 -11.63 -16.08 -14.11
C GLY A 87 -10.23 -15.90 -13.53
N GLU A 88 -9.64 -14.71 -13.67
CA GLU A 88 -8.35 -14.38 -13.06
C GLU A 88 -8.42 -14.35 -11.54
N ILE A 89 -9.54 -13.90 -10.95
CA ILE A 89 -9.76 -13.91 -9.51
C ILE A 89 -9.72 -15.35 -8.98
N ALA A 90 -10.55 -16.23 -9.54
CA ALA A 90 -10.60 -17.63 -9.12
C ALA A 90 -9.23 -18.31 -9.28
N ARG A 91 -8.51 -17.97 -10.36
CA ARG A 91 -7.17 -18.49 -10.62
C ARG A 91 -6.15 -17.98 -9.61
N TYR A 92 -6.15 -16.67 -9.34
CA TYR A 92 -5.27 -16.04 -8.36
C TYR A 92 -5.50 -16.61 -6.96
N GLU A 93 -6.75 -16.73 -6.51
CA GLU A 93 -7.07 -17.30 -5.20
C GLU A 93 -6.58 -18.75 -5.06
N ALA A 94 -6.71 -19.56 -6.11
CA ALA A 94 -6.21 -20.93 -6.13
C ALA A 94 -4.67 -20.98 -6.04
N LEU A 95 -3.98 -20.12 -6.79
CA LEU A 95 -2.51 -20.02 -6.77
C LEU A 95 -2.01 -19.47 -5.43
N ASN A 96 -2.65 -18.42 -4.91
CA ASN A 96 -2.32 -17.77 -3.64
C ASN A 96 -2.39 -18.76 -2.46
N ARG A 97 -3.46 -19.57 -2.43
CA ARG A 97 -3.65 -20.62 -1.42
C ARG A 97 -2.53 -21.67 -1.47
N ARG A 98 -2.16 -22.12 -2.67
CA ARG A 98 -1.04 -23.07 -2.84
C ARG A 98 0.30 -22.45 -2.46
N HIS A 99 0.52 -21.18 -2.80
CA HIS A 99 1.76 -20.46 -2.51
C HIS A 99 1.96 -20.22 -1.01
N TYR A 100 0.92 -19.79 -0.28
CA TYR A 100 1.07 -19.42 1.14
C TYR A 100 0.59 -20.48 2.14
N GLU A 101 -0.52 -21.19 1.87
CA GLU A 101 -1.09 -22.15 2.82
C GLU A 101 -0.53 -23.56 2.64
N TYR A 102 -0.26 -23.99 1.40
CA TYR A 102 0.17 -25.36 1.08
C TYR A 102 1.44 -25.47 0.21
N PRO A 103 2.51 -24.68 0.45
CA PRO A 103 3.65 -24.59 -0.46
C PRO A 103 4.39 -25.92 -0.67
N GLN A 104 4.42 -26.79 0.34
CA GLN A 104 5.11 -28.09 0.25
C GLN A 104 4.21 -29.22 -0.30
N ALA A 105 2.90 -29.16 -0.07
CA ALA A 105 1.97 -30.19 -0.51
C ALA A 105 1.58 -30.02 -1.99
N HIS A 106 1.50 -28.76 -2.44
CA HIS A 106 1.07 -28.42 -3.79
C HIS A 106 1.93 -27.28 -4.37
N PRO A 107 3.25 -27.48 -4.53
CA PRO A 107 4.13 -26.45 -5.05
C PRO A 107 3.64 -25.97 -6.41
N LEU A 108 3.82 -24.68 -6.68
CA LEU A 108 3.55 -24.12 -7.99
C LEU A 108 4.59 -24.64 -8.99
N SER A 109 4.16 -24.89 -10.23
CA SER A 109 5.11 -25.04 -11.32
C SER A 109 5.79 -23.69 -11.60
N ARG A 110 6.92 -23.69 -12.33
CA ARG A 110 7.59 -22.45 -12.74
C ARG A 110 6.70 -21.52 -13.57
N GLU A 111 5.81 -22.10 -14.40
CA GLU A 111 4.85 -21.33 -15.18
C GLU A 111 3.78 -20.72 -14.28
N GLU A 112 3.29 -21.49 -13.31
CA GLU A 112 2.31 -21.03 -12.32
C GLU A 112 2.88 -19.94 -11.40
N GLU A 113 4.16 -20.02 -11.04
CA GLU A 113 4.86 -18.94 -10.33
C GLU A 113 4.90 -17.67 -11.18
N GLY A 114 5.27 -17.77 -12.46
CA GLY A 114 5.29 -16.62 -13.35
C GLY A 114 3.91 -15.97 -13.51
N GLU A 115 2.86 -16.78 -13.64
CA GLU A 115 1.47 -16.33 -13.68
C GLU A 115 1.06 -15.65 -12.36
N PHE A 116 1.33 -16.30 -11.23
CA PHE A 116 1.01 -15.78 -9.90
C PHE A 116 1.68 -14.44 -9.64
N GLU A 117 2.98 -14.32 -9.93
CA GLU A 117 3.75 -13.09 -9.76
C GLU A 117 3.25 -11.96 -10.67
N SER A 118 2.90 -12.29 -11.92
CA SER A 118 2.32 -11.31 -12.85
C SER A 118 0.99 -10.74 -12.35
N ILE A 119 0.10 -11.61 -11.84
CA ILE A 119 -1.16 -11.16 -11.25
C ILE A 119 -0.90 -10.35 -9.97
N ARG A 120 0.00 -10.81 -9.11
CA ARG A 120 0.35 -10.14 -7.86
C ARG A 120 0.93 -8.74 -8.09
N ASP A 121 1.81 -8.58 -9.07
CA ASP A 121 2.37 -7.28 -9.45
C ASP A 121 1.27 -6.33 -9.96
N ARG A 122 0.36 -6.80 -10.83
CA ARG A 122 -0.80 -6.00 -11.28
C ARG A 122 -1.68 -5.54 -10.12
N LEU A 123 -1.98 -6.46 -9.19
CA LEU A 123 -2.77 -6.15 -7.99
C LEU A 123 -2.06 -5.14 -7.10
N TRP A 124 -0.79 -5.36 -6.81
CA TRP A 124 0.01 -4.45 -5.99
C TRP A 124 0.09 -3.05 -6.61
N ARG A 125 0.32 -2.96 -7.94
CA ARG A 125 0.33 -1.69 -8.67
C ARG A 125 -1.00 -0.96 -8.59
N SER A 126 -2.12 -1.68 -8.52
CA SER A 126 -3.45 -1.07 -8.41
C SER A 126 -3.69 -0.36 -7.07
N TRP A 127 -2.89 -0.70 -6.04
CA TRP A 127 -2.95 -0.07 -4.72
C TRP A 127 -2.09 1.17 -4.60
N LEU A 128 -1.18 1.40 -5.56
CA LEU A 128 -0.26 2.52 -5.50
C LEU A 128 -1.01 3.85 -5.47
N PRO A 129 -0.62 4.79 -4.58
CA PRO A 129 -1.18 6.12 -4.58
C PRO A 129 -0.75 6.89 -5.85
N PRO A 130 -1.46 7.97 -6.20
CA PRO A 130 -1.10 8.78 -7.35
C PRO A 130 0.27 9.46 -7.14
N VAL A 131 0.97 9.76 -8.24
CA VAL A 131 2.38 10.22 -8.21
C VAL A 131 2.57 11.50 -7.39
N GLU A 132 1.60 12.42 -7.41
CA GLU A 132 1.63 13.63 -6.60
C GLU A 132 1.61 13.35 -5.10
N ALA A 133 0.90 12.30 -4.67
CA ALA A 133 0.85 11.89 -3.28
C ALA A 133 2.21 11.32 -2.84
N VAL A 134 2.84 10.51 -3.67
CA VAL A 134 4.21 10.01 -3.40
C VAL A 134 5.22 11.14 -3.37
N ARG A 135 5.12 12.11 -4.28
CA ARG A 135 5.97 13.32 -4.26
C ARG A 135 5.76 14.16 -3.01
N ASP A 136 4.56 14.17 -2.43
CA ASP A 136 4.32 14.86 -1.16
C ASP A 136 5.00 14.12 0.01
N LEU A 137 4.97 12.77 0.03
CA LEU A 137 5.71 11.98 1.02
C LEU A 137 7.21 12.28 0.96
N THR A 138 7.81 12.25 -0.22
CA THR A 138 9.27 12.48 -0.36
C THR A 138 9.70 13.88 0.06
N ARG A 139 8.82 14.88 -0.06
CA ARG A 139 9.08 16.24 0.44
C ARG A 139 8.94 16.37 1.95
N ALA A 140 8.13 15.53 2.57
CA ALA A 140 7.95 15.50 4.02
C ALA A 140 9.10 14.79 4.76
N ALA A 141 9.82 13.90 4.07
CA ALA A 141 10.99 13.22 4.62
C ALA A 141 12.20 14.15 4.74
N VAL A 142 12.99 13.95 5.79
CA VAL A 142 14.24 14.69 6.01
C VAL A 142 15.33 14.19 5.06
N ALA A 143 15.27 12.91 4.71
CA ALA A 143 16.18 12.26 3.77
C ALA A 143 15.44 11.21 2.91
N LEU A 144 16.04 10.84 1.79
CA LEU A 144 15.57 9.71 0.99
C LEU A 144 15.85 8.37 1.71
N PRO A 145 15.12 7.29 1.36
CA PRO A 145 15.43 5.95 1.86
C PRO A 145 16.84 5.49 1.47
N ASP A 146 17.44 4.62 2.29
CA ASP A 146 18.67 3.93 1.94
C ASP A 146 18.46 2.98 0.75
N GLU A 147 19.54 2.62 0.05
CA GLU A 147 19.49 1.80 -1.17
C GLU A 147 18.75 0.46 -1.01
N ASN A 148 18.76 -0.11 0.20
CA ASN A 148 18.16 -1.40 0.52
C ASN A 148 16.79 -1.29 1.21
N ASP A 149 16.28 -0.07 1.43
CA ASP A 149 15.00 0.13 2.09
C ASP A 149 13.84 -0.26 1.16
N ALA A 150 12.87 -0.99 1.70
CA ALA A 150 11.68 -1.45 0.98
C ALA A 150 10.81 -0.28 0.46
N ALA A 151 10.96 0.91 1.05
CA ALA A 151 10.30 2.12 0.56
C ALA A 151 10.61 2.39 -0.93
N TRP A 152 11.80 2.02 -1.43
CA TRP A 152 12.13 2.22 -2.84
C TRP A 152 11.20 1.50 -3.80
N ASP A 153 10.64 0.34 -3.43
CA ASP A 153 9.73 -0.41 -4.30
C ASP A 153 8.52 0.46 -4.72
N VAL A 154 7.92 1.16 -3.75
CA VAL A 154 6.80 2.07 -3.99
C VAL A 154 7.26 3.32 -4.73
N LEU A 155 8.38 3.92 -4.31
CA LEU A 155 8.89 5.14 -4.93
C LEU A 155 9.16 4.92 -6.42
N GLU A 156 9.88 3.84 -6.78
CA GLU A 156 10.22 3.51 -8.17
C GLU A 156 8.99 3.15 -8.99
N ALA A 157 8.06 2.37 -8.42
CA ALA A 157 6.82 2.03 -9.11
C ALA A 157 5.92 3.25 -9.39
N CYS A 158 6.03 4.31 -8.58
CA CYS A 158 5.39 5.60 -8.82
C CYS A 158 6.25 6.58 -9.65
N GLY A 159 7.38 6.13 -10.21
CA GLY A 159 8.22 6.91 -11.11
C GLY A 159 9.20 7.85 -10.42
N ILE A 160 9.48 7.67 -9.12
CA ILE A 160 10.56 8.34 -8.41
C ILE A 160 11.82 7.49 -8.57
N SER A 161 12.76 7.97 -9.37
CA SER A 161 14.03 7.26 -9.57
C SER A 161 14.96 7.47 -8.39
N ARG A 162 15.78 6.46 -8.10
CA ARG A 162 16.97 6.61 -7.26
C ARG A 162 17.89 7.65 -7.90
N GLY A 163 17.89 8.85 -7.35
CA GLY A 163 18.94 9.81 -7.64
C GLY A 163 20.25 9.23 -7.13
N VAL A 164 21.29 9.17 -7.95
CA VAL A 164 22.64 8.87 -7.47
C VAL A 164 22.99 9.96 -6.47
N SER A 165 22.91 9.68 -5.18
CA SER A 165 23.45 10.54 -4.12
C SER A 165 24.97 10.53 -4.24
N ALA A 166 25.50 11.19 -5.28
CA ALA A 166 26.80 11.81 -5.19
C ALA A 166 26.61 12.96 -4.19
N VAL A 167 26.82 12.64 -2.91
CA VAL A 167 27.15 13.62 -1.89
C VAL A 167 28.20 14.54 -2.51
N ARG A 168 27.84 15.80 -2.77
CA ARG A 168 28.84 16.80 -3.13
C ARG A 168 29.75 16.97 -1.91
N PRO A 169 31.08 16.90 -2.06
CA PRO A 169 32.02 17.21 -0.99
C PRO A 169 31.90 18.67 -0.54
#